data_AF-A0A139NLE4-F1
#
_entry.id   AF-A0A139NLE4-F1
#
_cell.length_a   1.000
_cell.length_b   1.000
_cell.length_c   1.000
_cell.angle_alpha   90.00
_cell.angle_beta   90.00
_cell.angle_gamma   90.00
#
_symmetry.space_group_name_H-M   'P 1'
#
loop_
_entity.id
_entity.type
_entity.pdbx_description
1 polymer ?
#
loop_
_entity_poly.entity_id
_entity_poly.type
_entity_poly.pdbx_seq_one_letter_code
_entity_poly.pdbx_strand_id
1 'polypeptide(L)'
;MFEVVKHRGIPVFTFMNKLDRDGREPLELLEELEEVLGIASYPMNWPIGMGKSFEGLYDLYNQRLELYKGDERFASLEKGEQLFGSNPFYAQVKDDIELLQEAGNEFSEEAILAGELTPVFFGSALTNFGVQTFLETFLKFAPEPHGHKKVDGEVVAPYDKDFSGFVFKIQANMDPRHRDRIAFVRIVSGEFERGMSVNLPRTGKGAKLSNVTQFMAESRENVTNAVAGDIIGVYDTGTYQVGDTLTVGKNKFEFEPLPTFTPEIFMKVSAKNVMKQKSFHKGIEQLVQEGAIQLYKNYQTGEYMLGAVGQLQFEVFKHRMEGEYNAEVVMSPMGKKTVRWIKPEDLDERMSSSRNILAKDRFDQPVFLFENDFALRWFADKYPDVELEEKM
;
A
#
# COMPACT_ATOMS: atom_id res chain seq x y z
N MET A 1 -1.93 -6.69 -4.60
CA MET A 1 -2.39 -5.39 -4.07
C MET A 1 -3.90 -5.45 -3.77
N PHE A 2 -4.74 -5.75 -4.77
CA PHE A 2 -6.20 -5.78 -4.57
C PHE A 2 -6.71 -6.85 -3.61
N GLU A 3 -6.10 -8.04 -3.57
CA GLU A 3 -6.44 -9.05 -2.55
C GLU A 3 -6.34 -8.50 -1.12
N VAL A 4 -5.31 -7.69 -0.84
CA VAL A 4 -5.10 -7.06 0.48
C VAL A 4 -6.19 -6.04 0.78
N VAL A 5 -6.57 -5.24 -0.22
CA VAL A 5 -7.62 -4.22 -0.13
C VAL A 5 -8.96 -4.91 0.16
N LYS A 6 -9.27 -5.97 -0.57
CA LYS A 6 -10.47 -6.80 -0.40
C LYS A 6 -10.53 -7.45 0.98
N HIS A 7 -9.43 -8.08 1.43
CA HIS A 7 -9.36 -8.69 2.77
C HIS A 7 -9.58 -7.68 3.91
N ARG A 8 -9.31 -6.39 3.67
CA ARG A 8 -9.48 -5.32 4.65
C ARG A 8 -10.80 -4.57 4.51
N GLY A 9 -11.65 -4.95 3.54
CA GLY A 9 -12.89 -4.23 3.26
C GLY A 9 -12.66 -2.75 2.95
N ILE A 10 -11.51 -2.42 2.34
CA ILE A 10 -11.19 -1.03 2.00
C ILE A 10 -11.99 -0.64 0.76
N PRO A 11 -12.80 0.44 0.81
CA PRO A 11 -13.54 0.92 -0.36
C PRO A 11 -12.60 1.23 -1.53
N VAL A 12 -12.98 0.78 -2.72
CA VAL A 12 -12.23 0.99 -3.96
C VAL A 12 -13.04 1.90 -4.87
N PHE A 13 -12.39 2.90 -5.47
CA PHE A 13 -12.97 3.73 -6.52
C PHE A 13 -12.13 3.53 -7.78
N THR A 14 -12.78 3.21 -8.90
CA THR A 14 -12.08 2.89 -10.15
C THR A 14 -12.16 4.05 -11.13
N PHE A 15 -11.02 4.54 -11.62
CA PHE A 15 -10.95 5.53 -12.69
C PHE A 15 -10.26 4.95 -13.94
N MET A 16 -11.07 4.61 -14.95
CA MET A 16 -10.63 4.18 -16.28
C MET A 16 -10.11 5.40 -17.06
N ASN A 17 -8.79 5.58 -17.02
CA ASN A 17 -8.10 6.71 -17.62
C ASN A 17 -7.81 6.51 -19.12
N LYS A 18 -7.42 7.58 -19.80
CA LYS A 18 -6.93 7.65 -21.18
C LYS A 18 -8.00 7.48 -22.27
N LEU A 19 -9.23 7.95 -22.01
CA LEU A 19 -10.26 8.05 -23.07
C LEU A 19 -9.85 8.92 -24.26
N ASP A 20 -8.82 9.76 -24.11
CA ASP A 20 -8.19 10.51 -25.21
C ASP A 20 -7.45 9.62 -26.23
N ARG A 21 -7.38 8.31 -25.99
CA ARG A 21 -6.77 7.31 -26.87
C ARG A 21 -7.73 6.17 -27.14
N ASP A 22 -7.49 5.49 -28.26
CA ASP A 22 -8.21 4.26 -28.58
C ASP A 22 -7.82 3.19 -27.54
N GLY A 23 -8.84 2.48 -27.04
CA GLY A 23 -8.70 1.50 -25.97
C GLY A 23 -9.57 0.27 -26.26
N ARG A 24 -9.81 -0.51 -25.21
CA ARG A 24 -10.80 -1.60 -25.23
C ARG A 24 -12.20 -1.03 -25.01
N GLU A 25 -13.21 -1.79 -25.42
CA GLU A 25 -14.60 -1.40 -25.22
C GLU A 25 -14.94 -1.31 -23.72
N PRO A 26 -15.76 -0.34 -23.29
CA PRO A 26 -16.07 -0.11 -21.88
C PRO A 26 -16.69 -1.33 -21.16
N LEU A 27 -17.56 -2.10 -21.84
CA LEU A 27 -18.14 -3.34 -21.29
C LEU A 27 -17.07 -4.39 -21.00
N GLU A 28 -16.12 -4.58 -21.92
CA GLU A 28 -15.00 -5.53 -21.71
C GLU A 28 -14.09 -5.10 -20.56
N LEU A 29 -13.93 -3.78 -20.36
CA LEU A 29 -13.13 -3.25 -19.24
C LEU A 29 -13.83 -3.47 -17.90
N LEU A 30 -15.16 -3.39 -17.84
CA LEU A 30 -15.92 -3.76 -16.65
C LEU A 30 -15.80 -5.26 -16.37
N GLU A 31 -15.99 -6.10 -17.38
CA GLU A 31 -15.85 -7.55 -17.24
C GLU A 31 -14.45 -7.94 -16.74
N GLU A 32 -13.39 -7.42 -17.36
CA GLU A 32 -12.01 -7.64 -16.93
C GLU A 32 -11.76 -7.17 -15.49
N LEU A 33 -12.32 -6.00 -15.12
CA LEU A 33 -12.22 -5.47 -13.75
C LEU A 33 -12.84 -6.45 -12.75
N GLU A 34 -14.05 -6.93 -13.01
CA GLU A 34 -14.77 -7.84 -12.12
C GLU A 34 -14.08 -9.21 -12.03
N GLU A 35 -13.63 -9.77 -13.14
CA GLU A 35 -12.93 -11.06 -13.19
C GLU A 35 -11.58 -11.02 -12.46
N VAL A 36 -10.77 -10.00 -12.73
CA VAL A 36 -9.39 -9.91 -12.22
C VAL A 36 -9.37 -9.47 -10.76
N LEU A 37 -10.24 -8.55 -10.37
CA LEU A 37 -10.27 -8.01 -9.00
C LEU A 37 -11.24 -8.75 -8.09
N GLY A 38 -12.21 -9.48 -8.66
CA GLY A 38 -13.24 -10.20 -7.92
C GLY A 38 -14.13 -9.26 -7.10
N ILE A 39 -14.43 -8.07 -7.62
CA ILE A 39 -15.29 -7.05 -6.99
C ILE A 39 -16.38 -6.66 -8.00
N ALA A 40 -17.61 -6.46 -7.55
CA ALA A 40 -18.67 -5.99 -8.43
C ALA A 40 -18.40 -4.54 -8.86
N SER A 41 -18.84 -4.17 -10.05
CA SER A 41 -18.64 -2.82 -10.59
C SER A 41 -19.96 -2.10 -10.86
N TYR A 42 -20.00 -0.80 -10.58
CA TYR A 42 -21.11 0.07 -10.95
C TYR A 42 -20.60 1.27 -11.76
N PRO A 43 -20.95 1.40 -13.05
CA PRO A 43 -20.56 2.54 -13.85
C PRO A 43 -21.31 3.81 -13.44
N MET A 44 -20.58 4.76 -12.86
CA MET A 44 -21.10 6.08 -12.47
C MET A 44 -21.31 6.98 -13.69
N ASN A 45 -20.45 6.80 -14.70
CA ASN A 45 -20.54 7.45 -15.99
C ASN A 45 -20.12 6.48 -17.11
N TRP A 46 -20.44 6.84 -18.36
CA TRP A 46 -20.16 6.02 -19.55
C TRP A 46 -19.60 6.87 -20.70
N PRO A 47 -18.54 6.43 -21.40
CA PRO A 47 -17.91 7.24 -22.44
C PRO A 47 -18.70 7.26 -23.75
N ILE A 48 -18.88 8.46 -24.30
CA ILE A 48 -19.45 8.67 -25.65
C ILE A 48 -18.29 8.71 -26.64
N GLY A 49 -17.99 7.54 -27.20
CA GLY A 49 -16.84 7.33 -28.08
C GLY A 49 -15.50 7.26 -27.31
N MET A 50 -14.41 7.11 -28.06
CA MET A 50 -13.05 7.06 -27.50
C MET A 50 -12.04 7.62 -28.50
N GLY A 51 -10.83 7.93 -28.03
CA GLY A 51 -9.73 8.42 -28.85
C GLY A 51 -10.12 9.69 -29.60
N LYS A 52 -10.00 9.65 -30.93
CA LYS A 52 -10.34 10.81 -31.79
C LYS A 52 -11.84 11.09 -31.86
N SER A 53 -12.67 10.09 -31.58
CA SER A 53 -14.13 10.18 -31.64
C SER A 53 -14.75 10.43 -30.27
N PHE A 54 -13.94 10.75 -29.25
CA PHE A 54 -14.45 11.06 -27.92
C PHE A 54 -15.22 12.39 -27.93
N GLU A 55 -16.48 12.34 -27.49
CA GLU A 55 -17.38 13.50 -27.46
C GLU A 55 -17.87 13.88 -26.05
N GLY A 56 -17.76 12.99 -25.06
CA GLY A 56 -18.18 13.29 -23.70
C GLY A 56 -18.45 12.06 -22.85
N LEU A 57 -19.09 12.27 -21.69
CA LEU A 57 -19.57 11.21 -20.81
C LEU A 57 -21.08 11.33 -20.63
N TYR A 58 -21.75 10.19 -20.56
CA TYR A 58 -23.08 10.07 -19.99
C TYR A 58 -22.93 9.83 -18.49
N ASP A 59 -23.39 10.74 -17.65
CA ASP A 59 -23.35 10.60 -16.18
C ASP A 59 -24.63 9.90 -15.72
N LEU A 60 -24.53 8.59 -15.46
CA LEU A 60 -25.66 7.75 -15.07
C LEU A 60 -26.19 8.13 -13.70
N TYR A 61 -25.29 8.50 -12.78
CA TYR A 61 -25.66 8.78 -11.40
C TYR A 61 -26.39 10.11 -11.27
N ASN A 62 -25.89 11.18 -11.90
CA ASN A 62 -26.51 12.50 -11.84
C ASN A 62 -27.52 12.74 -12.98
N GLN A 63 -27.72 11.78 -13.88
CA GLN A 63 -28.65 11.86 -15.01
C GLN A 63 -28.40 13.10 -15.88
N ARG A 64 -27.16 13.25 -16.36
CA ARG A 64 -26.73 14.39 -17.20
C ARG A 64 -25.68 13.98 -18.24
N LEU A 65 -25.40 14.85 -19.20
CA LEU A 65 -24.28 14.69 -20.14
C LEU A 65 -23.14 15.62 -19.73
N GLU A 66 -21.92 15.12 -19.71
CA GLU A 66 -20.69 15.90 -19.57
C GLU A 66 -20.06 16.04 -20.97
N LEU A 67 -20.03 17.26 -21.51
CA LEU A 67 -19.61 17.51 -22.88
C LEU A 67 -18.08 17.73 -22.95
N TYR A 68 -17.40 16.99 -23.82
CA TYR A 68 -15.95 17.15 -24.03
C TYR A 68 -15.61 18.42 -24.81
N LYS A 69 -16.51 18.83 -25.72
CA LYS A 69 -16.38 20.03 -26.56
C LYS A 69 -17.61 20.92 -26.39
N GLY A 70 -17.41 22.24 -26.37
CA GLY A 70 -18.47 23.25 -26.25
C GLY A 70 -18.23 24.24 -25.12
N ASP A 71 -19.05 25.28 -25.06
CA ASP A 71 -19.00 26.31 -24.01
C ASP A 71 -19.66 25.86 -22.69
N GLU A 72 -20.62 24.94 -22.77
CA GLU A 72 -21.29 24.33 -21.60
C GLU A 72 -20.63 23.00 -21.23
N ARG A 73 -20.25 22.83 -19.96
CA ARG A 73 -19.66 21.57 -19.47
C ARG A 73 -20.70 20.47 -19.27
N PHE A 74 -21.91 20.83 -18.84
CA PHE A 74 -22.98 19.88 -18.53
C PHE A 74 -24.25 20.22 -19.31
N ALA A 75 -24.92 19.21 -19.83
CA ALA A 75 -26.22 19.32 -20.49
C ALA A 75 -27.23 18.31 -19.91
N SER A 76 -28.52 18.60 -20.01
CA SER A 76 -29.56 17.63 -19.65
C SER A 76 -29.61 16.47 -20.65
N LEU A 77 -30.02 15.28 -20.21
CA LEU A 77 -30.18 14.11 -21.08
C LEU A 77 -31.18 14.36 -22.21
N GLU A 78 -32.20 15.19 -21.99
CA GLU A 78 -33.19 15.60 -23.01
C GLU A 78 -32.54 16.28 -24.23
N LYS A 79 -31.42 17.00 -24.03
CA LYS A 79 -30.66 17.61 -25.12
C LYS A 79 -29.78 16.60 -25.86
N GLY A 80 -29.68 15.35 -25.40
CA GLY A 80 -28.79 14.33 -25.96
C GLY A 80 -29.06 14.03 -27.42
N GLU A 81 -30.33 13.85 -27.81
CA GLU A 81 -30.70 13.65 -29.22
C GLU A 81 -30.39 14.88 -30.10
N GLN A 82 -30.51 16.09 -29.54
CA GLN A 82 -30.17 17.31 -30.25
C GLN A 82 -28.65 17.44 -30.46
N LEU A 83 -27.85 17.07 -29.45
CA LEU A 83 -26.40 17.21 -29.45
C LEU A 83 -25.70 16.07 -30.19
N PHE A 84 -26.22 14.85 -30.06
CA PHE A 84 -25.55 13.62 -30.48
C PHE A 84 -26.46 12.66 -31.28
N GLY A 85 -27.68 13.04 -31.67
CA GLY A 85 -28.62 12.11 -32.32
C GLY A 85 -28.13 11.51 -33.65
N SER A 86 -27.19 12.16 -34.35
CA SER A 86 -26.52 11.60 -35.54
C SER A 86 -25.22 10.86 -35.24
N ASN A 87 -24.79 10.82 -33.97
CA ASN A 87 -23.54 10.20 -33.55
C ASN A 87 -23.78 8.70 -33.25
N PRO A 88 -23.14 7.78 -34.00
CA PRO A 88 -23.32 6.34 -33.77
C PRO A 88 -22.88 5.91 -32.36
N PHE A 89 -21.90 6.58 -31.75
CA PHE A 89 -21.45 6.27 -30.40
C PHE A 89 -22.50 6.63 -29.33
N TYR A 90 -23.36 7.62 -29.58
CA TYR A 90 -24.43 7.95 -28.65
C TYR A 90 -25.59 6.94 -28.73
N ALA A 91 -25.85 6.39 -29.92
CA ALA A 91 -26.77 5.27 -30.05
C ALA A 91 -26.25 4.05 -29.27
N GLN A 92 -24.98 3.69 -29.46
CA GLN A 92 -24.33 2.61 -28.71
C GLN A 92 -24.39 2.83 -27.20
N VAL A 93 -24.11 4.04 -26.72
CA VAL A 93 -24.20 4.37 -25.28
C VAL A 93 -25.60 4.12 -24.72
N LYS A 94 -26.67 4.41 -25.47
CA LYS A 94 -28.05 4.13 -25.01
C LYS A 94 -28.30 2.63 -24.90
N ASP A 95 -27.87 1.86 -25.90
CA ASP A 95 -28.00 0.41 -25.90
C ASP A 95 -27.19 -0.22 -24.75
N ASP A 96 -25.96 0.26 -24.52
CA ASP A 96 -25.10 -0.17 -23.41
C ASP A 96 -25.73 0.16 -22.05
N ILE A 97 -26.32 1.36 -21.90
CA ILE A 97 -26.99 1.76 -20.65
C ILE A 97 -28.24 0.92 -20.39
N GLU A 98 -29.02 0.61 -21.41
CA GLU A 98 -30.18 -0.30 -21.28
C GLU A 98 -29.72 -1.67 -20.78
N LEU A 99 -28.65 -2.22 -21.37
CA LEU A 99 -28.04 -3.47 -20.91
C LEU A 99 -27.55 -3.38 -19.45
N LEU A 100 -26.88 -2.29 -19.08
CA LEU A 100 -26.39 -2.08 -17.72
C LEU A 100 -27.53 -1.93 -16.71
N GLN A 101 -28.67 -1.36 -17.09
CA GLN A 101 -29.85 -1.24 -16.24
C GLN A 101 -30.58 -2.57 -16.06
N GLU A 102 -30.59 -3.44 -17.08
CA GLU A 102 -31.26 -4.73 -17.03
C GLU A 102 -30.41 -5.84 -16.41
N ALA A 103 -29.10 -5.83 -16.65
CA ALA A 103 -28.20 -6.93 -16.32
C ALA A 103 -26.96 -6.53 -15.49
N GLY A 104 -26.77 -5.24 -15.23
CA GLY A 104 -25.66 -4.74 -14.41
C GLY A 104 -25.93 -4.83 -12.90
N ASN A 105 -24.90 -4.52 -12.12
CA ASN A 105 -25.04 -4.44 -10.66
C ASN A 105 -25.84 -3.20 -10.25
N GLU A 106 -26.61 -3.30 -9.17
CA GLU A 106 -27.30 -2.15 -8.58
C GLU A 106 -26.33 -1.28 -7.77
N PHE A 107 -26.61 0.03 -7.74
CA PHE A 107 -25.87 0.95 -6.89
C PHE A 107 -26.21 0.73 -5.41
N SER A 108 -25.19 0.57 -4.56
CA SER A 108 -25.34 0.55 -3.09
C SER A 108 -24.16 1.26 -2.43
N GLU A 109 -24.46 2.28 -1.63
CA GLU A 109 -23.45 3.00 -0.84
C GLU A 109 -22.85 2.07 0.23
N GLU A 110 -23.66 1.18 0.80
CA GLU A 110 -23.22 0.19 1.78
C GLU A 110 -22.24 -0.81 1.17
N ALA A 111 -22.49 -1.29 -0.04
CA ALA A 111 -21.59 -2.20 -0.75
C ALA A 111 -20.27 -1.52 -1.13
N ILE A 112 -20.29 -0.21 -1.45
CA ILE A 112 -19.07 0.58 -1.69
C ILE A 112 -18.25 0.68 -0.40
N LEU A 113 -18.90 1.02 0.72
CA LEU A 113 -18.24 1.13 2.02
C LEU A 113 -17.70 -0.22 2.54
N ALA A 114 -18.32 -1.34 2.15
CA ALA A 114 -17.84 -2.69 2.46
C ALA A 114 -16.70 -3.16 1.54
N GLY A 115 -16.40 -2.43 0.45
CA GLY A 115 -15.43 -2.85 -0.57
C GLY A 115 -15.93 -4.02 -1.44
N GLU A 116 -17.24 -4.19 -1.55
CA GLU A 116 -17.90 -5.24 -2.35
C GLU A 116 -18.32 -4.73 -3.74
N LEU A 117 -18.53 -3.42 -3.86
CA LEU A 117 -18.88 -2.71 -5.10
C LEU A 117 -17.89 -1.57 -5.34
N THR A 118 -17.34 -1.43 -6.55
CA THR A 118 -16.53 -0.26 -6.93
C THR A 118 -17.30 0.66 -7.88
N PRO A 119 -17.46 1.95 -7.57
CA PRO A 119 -17.95 2.93 -8.52
C PRO A 119 -16.88 3.18 -9.59
N VAL A 120 -17.24 2.97 -10.84
CA VAL A 120 -16.36 3.09 -12.00
C VAL A 120 -16.61 4.40 -12.73
N PHE A 121 -15.54 5.13 -13.01
CA PHE A 121 -15.55 6.38 -13.75
C PHE A 121 -14.64 6.24 -14.96
N PHE A 122 -15.08 6.71 -16.10
CA PHE A 122 -14.28 6.87 -17.30
C PHE A 122 -13.87 8.33 -17.47
N GLY A 123 -12.66 8.57 -17.97
CA GLY A 123 -12.18 9.92 -18.20
C GLY A 123 -10.78 10.00 -18.80
N SER A 124 -10.25 11.22 -18.84
CA SER A 124 -8.89 11.50 -19.28
C SER A 124 -8.24 12.49 -18.32
N ALA A 125 -7.36 11.97 -17.46
CA ALA A 125 -6.59 12.79 -16.54
C ALA A 125 -5.67 13.77 -17.27
N LEU A 126 -5.16 13.40 -18.46
CA LEU A 126 -4.31 14.26 -19.29
C LEU A 126 -5.02 15.53 -19.73
N THR A 127 -6.32 15.43 -20.02
CA THR A 127 -7.16 16.55 -20.47
C THR A 127 -8.03 17.12 -19.35
N ASN A 128 -7.83 16.63 -18.11
CA ASN A 128 -8.63 16.96 -16.94
C ASN A 128 -10.15 16.75 -17.15
N PHE A 129 -10.52 15.68 -17.87
CA PHE A 129 -11.90 15.34 -18.21
C PHE A 129 -12.41 14.15 -17.38
N GLY A 130 -13.63 14.25 -16.82
CA GLY A 130 -14.21 13.27 -15.89
C GLY A 130 -13.61 13.29 -14.47
N VAL A 131 -12.48 13.97 -14.25
CA VAL A 131 -11.78 14.03 -12.95
C VAL A 131 -12.61 14.76 -11.89
N GLN A 132 -13.32 15.83 -12.26
CA GLN A 132 -14.16 16.58 -11.34
C GLN A 132 -15.30 15.71 -10.80
N THR A 133 -16.05 15.06 -11.68
CA THR A 133 -17.16 14.16 -11.32
C THR A 133 -16.67 13.01 -10.43
N PHE A 134 -15.50 12.44 -10.75
CA PHE A 134 -14.83 11.47 -9.90
C PHE A 134 -14.54 12.03 -8.50
N LEU A 135 -13.90 13.20 -8.42
CA LEU A 135 -13.49 13.78 -7.14
C LEU A 135 -14.69 14.18 -6.27
N GLU A 136 -15.72 14.79 -6.85
CA GLU A 136 -16.95 15.14 -6.15
C GLU A 136 -17.62 13.90 -5.54
N THR A 137 -17.64 12.81 -6.31
CA THR A 137 -18.20 11.55 -5.84
C THR A 137 -17.31 10.88 -4.78
N PHE A 138 -16.00 10.89 -4.99
CA PHE A 138 -15.03 10.39 -4.02
C PHE A 138 -15.19 11.12 -2.68
N LEU A 139 -15.33 12.44 -2.67
CA LEU A 139 -15.57 13.21 -1.45
C LEU A 139 -16.89 12.87 -0.75
N LYS A 140 -17.90 12.43 -1.50
CA LYS A 140 -19.20 12.05 -0.97
C LYS A 140 -19.19 10.67 -0.31
N PHE A 141 -18.49 9.71 -0.89
CA PHE A 141 -18.57 8.30 -0.49
C PHE A 141 -17.31 7.74 0.16
N ALA A 142 -16.17 8.42 0.05
CA ALA A 142 -14.96 7.98 0.73
C ALA A 142 -15.16 8.02 2.25
N PRO A 143 -14.71 6.98 2.98
CA PRO A 143 -14.91 6.91 4.41
C PRO A 143 -14.11 8.00 5.13
N GLU A 144 -14.72 8.59 6.14
CA GLU A 144 -14.03 9.41 7.15
C GLU A 144 -13.01 8.55 7.93
N PRO A 145 -12.05 9.17 8.66
CA PRO A 145 -11.20 8.42 9.58
C PRO A 145 -12.04 7.52 10.49
N HIS A 146 -11.70 6.24 10.54
CA HIS A 146 -12.43 5.23 11.30
C HIS A 146 -11.55 4.65 12.41
N GLY A 147 -12.19 3.95 13.36
CA GLY A 147 -11.48 3.40 14.51
C GLY A 147 -10.46 2.34 14.12
N HIS A 148 -9.41 2.22 14.93
CA HIS A 148 -8.37 1.21 14.79
C HIS A 148 -8.33 0.31 16.01
N LYS A 149 -8.16 -1.00 15.78
CA LYS A 149 -8.09 -2.01 16.84
C LYS A 149 -6.72 -2.01 17.51
N LYS A 150 -6.75 -2.16 18.83
CA LYS A 150 -5.60 -2.50 19.67
C LYS A 150 -5.32 -4.00 19.60
N VAL A 151 -4.15 -4.41 20.09
CA VAL A 151 -3.78 -5.83 20.25
C VAL A 151 -4.75 -6.60 21.16
N ASP A 152 -5.38 -5.94 22.15
CA ASP A 152 -6.38 -6.55 23.04
C ASP A 152 -7.79 -6.63 22.42
N GLY A 153 -7.97 -6.15 21.20
CA GLY A 153 -9.23 -6.15 20.46
C GLY A 153 -10.13 -4.94 20.70
N GLU A 154 -9.81 -4.06 21.65
CA GLU A 154 -10.56 -2.82 21.83
C GLU A 154 -10.32 -1.84 20.65
N VAL A 155 -11.34 -1.07 20.29
CA VAL A 155 -11.25 -0.07 19.22
C VAL A 155 -10.98 1.31 19.81
N VAL A 156 -9.97 1.99 19.28
CA VAL A 156 -9.73 3.42 19.54
C VAL A 156 -10.55 4.22 18.53
N ALA A 157 -11.38 5.13 19.02
CA ALA A 157 -12.23 5.94 18.16
C ALA A 157 -11.47 7.20 17.69
N PRO A 158 -11.71 7.68 16.45
CA PRO A 158 -11.09 8.91 15.94
C PRO A 158 -11.36 10.15 16.79
N TYR A 159 -12.53 10.17 17.44
CA TYR A 159 -12.98 11.24 18.31
C TYR A 159 -12.46 11.14 19.75
N ASP A 160 -11.66 10.12 20.07
CA ASP A 160 -11.00 10.04 21.38
C ASP A 160 -10.05 11.24 21.55
N LYS A 161 -10.07 11.83 22.76
CA LYS A 161 -9.35 13.08 23.05
C LYS A 161 -7.84 12.92 23.09
N ASP A 162 -7.37 11.76 23.54
CA ASP A 162 -5.95 11.50 23.71
C ASP A 162 -5.32 11.16 22.36
N PHE A 163 -4.17 11.77 22.09
CA PHE A 163 -3.40 11.49 20.89
C PHE A 163 -3.00 10.01 20.83
N SER A 164 -3.28 9.39 19.70
CA SER A 164 -2.71 8.10 19.34
C SER A 164 -2.43 8.03 17.84
N GLY A 165 -1.40 7.27 17.48
CA GLY A 165 -1.08 7.01 16.08
C GLY A 165 -0.12 5.84 15.93
N PHE A 166 0.08 5.38 14.70
CA PHE A 166 1.02 4.31 14.39
C PHE A 166 1.94 4.68 13.23
N VAL A 167 3.18 4.21 13.30
CA VAL A 167 4.18 4.35 12.25
C VAL A 167 3.89 3.31 11.16
N PHE A 168 3.50 3.74 9.96
CA PHE A 168 3.19 2.81 8.86
C PHE A 168 4.25 2.76 7.77
N LYS A 169 5.12 3.76 7.71
CA LYS A 169 6.21 3.83 6.74
C LYS A 169 7.39 4.52 7.38
N ILE A 170 8.58 4.06 7.05
CA ILE A 170 9.82 4.74 7.38
C ILE A 170 10.59 4.95 6.09
N GLN A 171 11.13 6.15 5.90
CA GLN A 171 11.98 6.46 4.77
C GLN A 171 13.28 7.05 5.27
N ALA A 172 14.39 6.40 4.94
CA ALA A 172 15.72 6.88 5.26
C ALA A 172 16.24 7.78 4.13
N ASN A 173 17.14 8.68 4.51
CA ASN A 173 17.98 9.48 3.62
C ASN A 173 17.21 10.29 2.55
N MET A 174 16.15 10.97 3.00
CA MET A 174 15.39 11.87 2.11
C MET A 174 16.14 13.15 1.73
N ASP A 175 17.13 13.57 2.54
CA ASP A 175 18.08 14.63 2.18
C ASP A 175 19.50 14.03 2.12
N PRO A 176 20.13 14.01 0.93
CA PRO A 176 21.49 13.50 0.75
C PRO A 176 22.54 14.17 1.67
N ARG A 177 22.29 15.40 2.13
CA ARG A 177 23.24 16.17 2.95
C ARG A 177 23.18 15.81 4.43
N HIS A 178 22.00 15.52 4.94
CA HIS A 178 21.76 15.31 6.38
C HIS A 178 21.47 13.85 6.74
N ARG A 179 21.20 12.99 5.74
CA ARG A 179 20.84 11.57 5.92
C ARG A 179 19.66 11.38 6.87
N ASP A 180 18.67 12.25 6.72
CA ASP A 180 17.50 12.30 7.58
C ASP A 180 16.61 11.07 7.36
N ARG A 181 16.18 10.45 8.46
CA ARG A 181 15.18 9.38 8.48
C ARG A 181 13.87 9.96 8.99
N ILE A 182 12.77 9.67 8.29
CA ILE A 182 11.44 10.13 8.66
C ILE A 182 10.54 8.91 8.88
N ALA A 183 9.89 8.87 10.03
CA ALA A 183 8.81 7.95 10.34
C ALA A 183 7.46 8.61 10.02
N PHE A 184 6.70 8.02 9.10
CA PHE A 184 5.36 8.46 8.75
C PHE A 184 4.37 7.84 9.73
N VAL A 185 3.70 8.70 10.48
CA VAL A 185 2.72 8.34 11.49
C VAL A 185 1.34 8.70 10.96
N ARG A 186 0.42 7.73 10.98
CA ARG A 186 -1.01 7.98 10.80
C ARG A 186 -1.60 8.28 12.17
N ILE A 187 -2.21 9.45 12.32
CA ILE A 187 -2.94 9.81 13.53
C ILE A 187 -4.27 9.07 13.53
N VAL A 188 -4.54 8.35 14.62
CA VAL A 188 -5.77 7.59 14.82
C VAL A 188 -6.77 8.38 15.64
N SER A 189 -6.33 9.03 16.73
CA SER A 189 -7.19 9.80 17.62
C SER A 189 -6.47 11.02 18.19
N GLY A 190 -7.25 11.96 18.73
CA GLY A 190 -6.75 13.17 19.34
C GLY A 190 -6.11 14.14 18.34
N GLU A 191 -5.34 15.07 18.90
CA GLU A 191 -4.66 16.12 18.13
C GLU A 191 -3.16 16.07 18.42
N PHE A 192 -2.36 16.17 17.35
CA PHE A 192 -0.93 16.40 17.44
C PHE A 192 -0.67 17.87 17.76
N GLU A 193 0.09 18.13 18.82
CA GLU A 193 0.63 19.44 19.13
C GLU A 193 2.15 19.43 19.05
N ARG A 194 2.71 20.43 18.37
CA ARG A 194 4.16 20.54 18.21
C ARG A 194 4.90 20.53 19.55
N GLY A 195 5.84 19.60 19.68
CA GLY A 195 6.68 19.48 20.87
C GLY A 195 6.08 18.63 21.98
N MET A 196 4.91 18.02 21.76
CA MET A 196 4.32 17.08 22.72
C MET A 196 5.23 15.89 23.02
N SER A 197 5.06 15.31 24.20
CA SER A 197 5.74 14.08 24.62
C SER A 197 4.82 12.88 24.40
N VAL A 198 5.33 11.89 23.67
CA VAL A 198 4.65 10.63 23.39
C VAL A 198 5.37 9.47 24.03
N ASN A 199 4.61 8.43 24.36
CA ASN A 199 5.10 7.13 24.80
C ASN A 199 5.28 6.22 23.58
N LEU A 200 6.35 5.43 23.58
CA LEU A 200 6.58 4.33 22.64
C LEU A 200 6.48 2.99 23.40
N PRO A 201 5.30 2.35 23.44
CA PRO A 201 5.02 1.17 24.27
C PRO A 201 6.01 0.03 24.08
N ARG A 202 6.34 -0.34 22.83
CA ARG A 202 7.33 -1.38 22.48
C ARG A 202 8.65 -1.27 23.25
N THR A 203 9.14 -0.05 23.46
CA THR A 203 10.41 0.20 24.16
C THR A 203 10.25 0.66 25.60
N GLY A 204 9.03 1.01 26.01
CA GLY A 204 8.72 1.67 27.27
C GLY A 204 9.29 3.09 27.43
N LYS A 205 9.91 3.66 26.38
CA LYS A 205 10.55 4.99 26.41
C LYS A 205 9.61 6.08 25.91
N GLY A 206 9.81 7.29 26.39
CA GLY A 206 9.17 8.49 25.85
C GLY A 206 10.00 9.13 24.74
N ALA A 207 9.35 9.82 23.82
CA ALA A 207 9.95 10.64 22.78
C ALA A 207 9.27 12.01 22.70
N LYS A 208 10.00 13.03 22.26
CA LYS A 208 9.46 14.38 22.06
C LYS A 208 9.31 14.66 20.58
N LEU A 209 8.11 15.04 20.14
CA LEU A 209 7.80 15.30 18.74
C LEU A 209 8.00 16.78 18.38
N SER A 210 9.23 17.27 18.42
CA SER A 210 9.54 18.70 18.19
C SER A 210 9.69 19.09 16.72
N ASN A 211 10.16 18.15 15.89
CA ASN A 211 10.44 18.32 14.47
C ASN A 211 9.52 17.40 13.68
N VAL A 212 8.33 17.93 13.35
CA VAL A 212 7.29 17.20 12.63
C VAL A 212 6.94 17.97 11.36
N THR A 213 6.88 17.26 10.25
CA THR A 213 6.58 17.79 8.92
C THR A 213 5.27 17.22 8.41
N GLN A 214 4.41 18.06 7.82
CA GLN A 214 3.24 17.59 7.06
C GLN A 214 3.65 17.59 5.60
N PHE A 215 3.28 16.53 4.90
CA PHE A 215 3.54 16.43 3.48
C PHE A 215 2.35 17.03 2.74
N MET A 216 2.43 18.32 2.43
CA MET A 216 1.46 19.00 1.58
C MET A 216 2.06 19.20 0.18
N ALA A 217 1.52 18.48 -0.80
CA ALA A 217 1.85 18.57 -2.23
C ALA A 217 3.36 18.57 -2.56
N GLU A 218 4.01 19.74 -2.56
CA GLU A 218 5.39 19.96 -2.98
C GLU A 218 6.29 20.60 -1.90
N SER A 219 5.74 21.03 -0.75
CA SER A 219 6.50 21.69 0.32
C SER A 219 6.53 20.87 1.62
N ARG A 220 7.66 20.96 2.33
CA ARG A 220 7.79 20.48 3.71
C ARG A 220 7.52 21.65 4.62
N GLU A 221 6.33 21.71 5.18
CA GLU A 221 5.98 22.72 6.18
C GLU A 221 6.00 22.11 7.59
N ASN A 222 6.51 22.89 8.54
CA ASN A 222 6.46 22.48 9.94
C ASN A 222 5.02 22.57 10.42
N VAL A 223 4.50 21.44 10.90
CA VAL A 223 3.12 21.36 11.37
C VAL A 223 3.00 22.03 12.72
N THR A 224 1.97 22.84 12.90
CA THR A 224 1.55 23.28 14.22
C THR A 224 0.61 22.27 14.85
N ASN A 225 -0.47 21.91 14.12
CA ASN A 225 -1.50 20.99 14.56
C ASN A 225 -1.90 19.99 13.45
N ALA A 226 -2.24 18.76 13.82
CA ALA A 226 -2.78 17.72 12.92
C ALA A 226 -3.75 16.80 13.69
N VAL A 227 -4.76 16.25 13.02
CA VAL A 227 -5.86 15.51 13.65
C VAL A 227 -5.95 14.07 13.17
N ALA A 228 -6.86 13.28 13.76
CA ALA A 228 -7.19 11.94 13.29
C ALA A 228 -7.44 11.93 11.78
N GLY A 229 -6.76 11.05 11.06
CA GLY A 229 -6.76 11.05 9.59
C GLY A 229 -5.48 11.61 8.98
N ASP A 230 -4.81 12.55 9.63
CA ASP A 230 -3.61 13.14 9.06
C ASP A 230 -2.42 12.19 9.10
N ILE A 231 -1.50 12.41 8.17
CA ILE A 231 -0.19 11.76 8.12
C ILE A 231 0.87 12.80 8.45
N ILE A 232 1.63 12.54 9.51
CA ILE A 232 2.74 13.38 9.94
C ILE A 232 4.07 12.65 9.76
N GLY A 233 5.09 13.38 9.35
CA GLY A 233 6.47 12.92 9.28
C GLY A 233 7.24 13.30 10.52
N VAL A 234 7.62 12.32 11.33
CA VAL A 234 8.42 12.52 12.55
C VAL A 234 9.89 12.24 12.24
N TYR A 235 10.76 13.17 12.62
CA TYR A 235 12.21 12.94 12.53
C TYR A 235 12.64 11.77 13.40
N ASP A 236 13.43 10.88 12.82
CA ASP A 236 13.83 9.63 13.45
C ASP A 236 15.34 9.47 13.48
N THR A 237 15.90 9.23 14.67
CA THR A 237 17.33 8.97 14.87
C THR A 237 17.69 7.49 14.85
N GLY A 238 16.74 6.60 14.55
CA GLY A 238 16.90 5.15 14.68
C GLY A 238 15.94 4.50 15.69
N THR A 239 15.03 5.28 16.28
CA THR A 239 14.21 4.86 17.41
C THR A 239 12.95 4.13 16.96
N TYR A 240 12.30 4.64 15.91
CA TYR A 240 11.01 4.12 15.44
C TYR A 240 11.16 2.94 14.48
N GLN A 241 10.13 2.11 14.45
CA GLN A 241 9.97 0.97 13.55
C GLN A 241 8.56 0.99 12.93
N VAL A 242 8.42 0.41 11.74
CA VAL A 242 7.10 0.20 11.13
C VAL A 242 6.28 -0.70 12.05
N GLY A 243 5.05 -0.30 12.34
CA GLY A 243 4.15 -0.92 13.33
C GLY A 243 4.19 -0.27 14.71
N ASP A 244 5.16 0.62 15.00
CA ASP A 244 5.24 1.27 16.31
C ASP A 244 4.01 2.13 16.60
N THR A 245 3.43 1.96 17.79
CA THR A 245 2.34 2.80 18.29
C THR A 245 2.89 3.96 19.12
N LEU A 246 2.33 5.16 18.93
CA LEU A 246 2.62 6.36 19.71
C LEU A 246 1.37 6.77 20.48
N THR A 247 1.50 6.99 21.78
CA THR A 247 0.39 7.35 22.68
C THR A 247 0.81 8.46 23.65
N VAL A 248 -0.13 9.02 24.41
CA VAL A 248 0.16 10.05 25.43
C VAL A 248 -0.27 9.64 26.83
N GLY A 249 0.25 10.36 27.83
CA GLY A 249 -0.18 10.25 29.22
C GLY A 249 0.07 8.86 29.80
N LYS A 250 -0.98 8.23 30.34
CA LYS A 250 -0.92 6.89 30.94
C LYS A 250 -1.19 5.77 29.94
N ASN A 251 -1.59 6.11 28.71
CA ASN A 251 -1.89 5.13 27.68
C ASN A 251 -0.58 4.46 27.24
N LYS A 252 -0.61 3.13 27.17
CA LYS A 252 0.51 2.27 26.74
C LYS A 252 0.04 1.07 25.92
N PHE A 253 -1.08 1.22 25.23
CA PHE A 253 -1.58 0.17 24.33
C PHE A 253 -0.80 0.17 23.02
N GLU A 254 -0.88 -0.93 22.30
CA GLU A 254 -0.34 -1.09 20.94
C GLU A 254 -1.50 -1.36 19.98
N PHE A 255 -1.45 -0.76 18.79
CA PHE A 255 -2.34 -1.10 17.67
C PHE A 255 -1.99 -2.48 17.13
N GLU A 256 -2.97 -3.12 16.46
CA GLU A 256 -2.71 -4.36 15.73
C GLU A 256 -1.53 -4.21 14.76
N PRO A 257 -0.68 -5.25 14.62
CA PRO A 257 0.46 -5.18 13.73
C PRO A 257 0.03 -4.94 12.29
N LEU A 258 0.84 -4.18 11.58
CA LEU A 258 0.65 -3.99 10.14
C LEU A 258 0.94 -5.30 9.42
N PRO A 259 0.19 -5.60 8.34
CA PRO A 259 0.37 -6.84 7.62
C PRO A 259 1.75 -6.80 6.97
N THR A 260 2.52 -7.87 7.13
CA THR A 260 3.80 -8.05 6.47
C THR A 260 3.62 -8.94 5.25
N PHE A 261 4.21 -8.53 4.14
CA PHE A 261 4.17 -9.35 2.94
C PHE A 261 5.27 -10.39 3.02
N THR A 262 4.89 -11.67 2.94
CA THR A 262 5.86 -12.76 2.82
C THR A 262 6.63 -12.59 1.50
N PRO A 263 7.96 -12.53 1.55
CA PRO A 263 8.76 -12.37 0.34
C PRO A 263 8.71 -13.64 -0.51
N GLU A 264 8.62 -13.47 -1.83
CA GLU A 264 8.62 -14.59 -2.79
C GLU A 264 9.96 -14.78 -3.48
N ILE A 265 10.73 -13.70 -3.64
CA ILE A 265 11.98 -13.68 -4.39
C ILE A 265 13.12 -13.42 -3.42
N PHE A 266 14.17 -14.24 -3.52
CA PHE A 266 15.32 -14.17 -2.63
C PHE A 266 16.61 -13.95 -3.42
N MET A 267 17.44 -13.05 -2.90
CA MET A 267 18.75 -12.72 -3.46
C MET A 267 19.81 -12.79 -2.35
N LYS A 268 20.90 -13.51 -2.58
CA LYS A 268 22.11 -13.38 -1.76
C LYS A 268 22.78 -12.05 -2.12
N VAL A 269 23.21 -11.28 -1.13
CA VAL A 269 23.83 -9.96 -1.34
C VAL A 269 25.19 -9.86 -0.68
N SER A 270 26.17 -9.34 -1.41
CA SER A 270 27.51 -9.09 -0.91
C SER A 270 28.07 -7.77 -1.44
N ALA A 271 28.93 -7.11 -0.67
CA ALA A 271 29.67 -5.95 -1.16
C ALA A 271 30.61 -6.37 -2.30
N LYS A 272 30.61 -5.63 -3.41
CA LYS A 272 31.54 -5.86 -4.52
C LYS A 272 32.98 -5.52 -4.14
N ASN A 273 33.16 -4.51 -3.29
CA ASN A 273 34.46 -4.03 -2.83
C ASN A 273 34.55 -4.13 -1.30
N VAL A 274 35.52 -4.91 -0.82
CA VAL A 274 35.79 -5.12 0.62
C VAL A 274 36.09 -3.80 1.34
N MET A 275 36.71 -2.82 0.67
CA MET A 275 37.02 -1.51 1.26
C MET A 275 35.76 -0.69 1.62
N LYS A 276 34.60 -1.04 1.03
CA LYS A 276 33.31 -0.38 1.27
C LYS A 276 32.41 -1.14 2.26
N GLN A 277 32.94 -2.15 2.95
CA GLN A 277 32.17 -3.03 3.83
C GLN A 277 31.42 -2.26 4.95
N LYS A 278 32.03 -1.24 5.55
CA LYS A 278 31.34 -0.40 6.56
C LYS A 278 30.12 0.34 6.00
N SER A 279 30.25 0.92 4.81
CA SER A 279 29.12 1.56 4.13
C SER A 279 28.06 0.55 3.72
N PHE A 280 28.47 -0.64 3.28
CA PHE A 280 27.57 -1.73 2.93
C PHE A 280 26.71 -2.18 4.11
N HIS A 281 27.31 -2.50 5.25
CA HIS A 281 26.55 -2.90 6.45
C HIS A 281 25.59 -1.80 6.91
N LYS A 282 26.06 -0.54 6.95
CA LYS A 282 25.22 0.60 7.31
C LYS A 282 24.03 0.77 6.36
N GLY A 283 24.25 0.62 5.05
CA GLY A 283 23.19 0.74 4.04
C GLY A 283 22.16 -0.39 4.14
N ILE A 284 22.62 -1.64 4.32
CA ILE A 284 21.74 -2.79 4.58
C ILE A 284 20.86 -2.54 5.80
N GLU A 285 21.46 -2.16 6.93
CA GLU A 285 20.72 -1.92 8.17
C GLU A 285 19.67 -0.82 8.04
N GLN A 286 19.99 0.28 7.36
CA GLN A 286 19.08 1.42 7.22
C GLN A 286 17.98 1.19 6.18
N LEU A 287 18.30 0.61 5.02
CA LEU A 287 17.32 0.40 3.95
C LEU A 287 16.32 -0.72 4.28
N VAL A 288 16.76 -1.77 4.99
CA VAL A 288 15.87 -2.86 5.43
C VAL A 288 14.87 -2.36 6.49
N GLN A 289 15.24 -1.37 7.30
CA GLN A 289 14.33 -0.79 8.29
C GLN A 289 13.13 -0.07 7.66
N GLU A 290 13.19 0.30 6.38
CA GLU A 290 12.05 0.86 5.65
C GLU A 290 10.95 -0.17 5.38
N GLY A 291 11.26 -1.46 5.52
CA GLY A 291 10.29 -2.56 5.37
C GLY A 291 10.02 -3.00 3.94
N ALA A 292 10.60 -2.33 2.93
CA ALA A 292 10.42 -2.70 1.53
C ALA A 292 11.10 -4.04 1.17
N ILE A 293 12.21 -4.38 1.83
CA ILE A 293 12.93 -5.64 1.67
C ILE A 293 13.19 -6.22 3.05
N GLN A 294 13.04 -7.54 3.18
CA GLN A 294 13.33 -8.27 4.40
C GLN A 294 14.78 -8.77 4.40
N LEU A 295 15.47 -8.64 5.54
CA LEU A 295 16.84 -9.12 5.73
C LEU A 295 16.83 -10.45 6.46
N TYR A 296 17.61 -11.38 5.93
CA TYR A 296 17.97 -12.63 6.55
C TYR A 296 19.50 -12.76 6.58
N LYS A 297 20.02 -13.35 7.65
CA LYS A 297 21.45 -13.65 7.81
C LYS A 297 21.59 -15.16 7.92
N ASN A 298 22.45 -15.77 7.12
CA ASN A 298 22.72 -17.20 7.26
C ASN A 298 23.20 -17.48 8.70
N TYR A 299 22.66 -18.53 9.32
CA TYR A 299 22.85 -18.77 10.74
C TYR A 299 24.32 -19.07 11.10
N GLN A 300 25.06 -19.73 10.20
CA GLN A 300 26.45 -20.14 10.40
C GLN A 300 27.44 -19.14 9.81
N THR A 301 27.22 -18.69 8.58
CA THR A 301 28.18 -17.86 7.85
C THR A 301 27.98 -16.36 8.06
N GLY A 302 26.80 -15.95 8.54
CA GLY A 302 26.43 -14.53 8.67
C GLY A 302 26.19 -13.83 7.33
N GLU A 303 26.18 -14.56 6.21
CA GLU A 303 25.95 -14.01 4.87
C GLU A 303 24.55 -13.40 4.76
N TYR A 304 24.46 -12.24 4.10
CA TYR A 304 23.20 -11.54 3.90
C TYR A 304 22.40 -12.10 2.73
N MET A 305 21.12 -12.31 3.00
CA MET A 305 20.09 -12.70 2.05
C MET A 305 18.95 -11.71 2.18
N LEU A 306 18.41 -11.28 1.05
CA LEU A 306 17.33 -10.31 0.99
C LEU A 306 16.10 -10.97 0.36
N GLY A 307 14.95 -10.81 1.00
CA GLY A 307 13.65 -11.26 0.50
C GLY A 307 12.78 -10.08 0.07
N ALA A 308 12.14 -10.18 -1.08
CA ALA A 308 11.24 -9.17 -1.62
C ALA A 308 10.02 -9.81 -2.29
N VAL A 309 8.93 -9.05 -2.43
CA VAL A 309 7.73 -9.48 -3.17
C VAL A 309 7.94 -9.33 -4.68
N GLY A 310 8.67 -8.28 -5.10
CA GLY A 310 8.88 -7.98 -6.51
C GLY A 310 10.32 -7.63 -6.87
N GLN A 311 10.70 -7.91 -8.11
CA GLN A 311 12.06 -7.69 -8.63
C GLN A 311 12.50 -6.22 -8.55
N LEU A 312 11.59 -5.27 -8.81
CA LEU A 312 11.86 -3.84 -8.77
C LEU A 312 12.43 -3.38 -7.41
N GLN A 313 12.04 -4.05 -6.32
CA GLN A 313 12.53 -3.69 -4.98
C GLN A 313 14.05 -3.89 -4.89
N PHE A 314 14.59 -4.98 -5.47
CA PHE A 314 16.04 -5.20 -5.53
C PHE A 314 16.76 -4.18 -6.39
N GLU A 315 16.16 -3.74 -7.49
CA GLU A 315 16.73 -2.71 -8.37
C GLU A 315 16.82 -1.37 -7.65
N VAL A 316 15.73 -0.96 -6.99
CA VAL A 316 15.70 0.24 -6.13
C VAL A 316 16.73 0.12 -5.02
N PHE A 317 16.81 -1.02 -4.33
CA PHE A 317 17.80 -1.23 -3.28
C PHE A 317 19.23 -1.09 -3.79
N LYS A 318 19.56 -1.74 -4.93
CA LYS A 318 20.89 -1.64 -5.55
C LYS A 318 21.23 -0.20 -5.90
N HIS A 319 20.30 0.51 -6.55
CA HIS A 319 20.49 1.92 -6.91
C HIS A 319 20.71 2.81 -5.68
N ARG A 320 19.95 2.58 -4.61
CA ARG A 320 20.10 3.34 -3.35
C ARG A 320 21.41 3.01 -2.64
N MET A 321 21.84 1.75 -2.58
CA MET A 321 23.14 1.38 -2.01
C MET A 321 24.30 2.10 -2.70
N GLU A 322 24.24 2.23 -4.03
CA GLU A 322 25.23 2.96 -4.81
C GLU A 322 25.14 4.47 -4.59
N GLY A 323 23.95 5.06 -4.77
CA GLY A 323 23.76 6.51 -4.70
C GLY A 323 23.92 7.11 -3.29
N GLU A 324 23.49 6.39 -2.25
CA GLU A 324 23.39 6.92 -0.89
C GLU A 324 24.55 6.51 0.01
N TYR A 325 25.07 5.31 -0.21
CA TYR A 325 26.11 4.70 0.63
C TYR A 325 27.43 4.53 -0.12
N ASN A 326 27.48 4.81 -1.44
CA ASN A 326 28.65 4.60 -2.28
C ASN A 326 29.18 3.16 -2.12
N ALA A 327 28.26 2.21 -2.11
CA ALA A 327 28.51 0.80 -1.89
C ALA A 327 27.87 -0.02 -3.02
N GLU A 328 28.69 -0.43 -3.99
CA GLU A 328 28.25 -1.37 -5.02
C GLU A 328 28.01 -2.76 -4.42
N VAL A 329 26.87 -3.35 -4.77
CA VAL A 329 26.46 -4.68 -4.32
C VAL A 329 26.38 -5.67 -5.48
N VAL A 330 26.79 -6.90 -5.20
CA VAL A 330 26.57 -8.06 -6.07
C VAL A 330 25.39 -8.83 -5.50
N MET A 331 24.40 -9.11 -6.34
CA MET A 331 23.23 -9.91 -5.99
C MET A 331 23.22 -11.20 -6.80
N SER A 332 22.95 -12.32 -6.14
CA SER A 332 22.84 -13.64 -6.77
C SER A 332 21.48 -14.26 -6.45
N PRO A 333 20.69 -14.65 -7.47
CA PRO A 333 19.38 -15.25 -7.26
C PRO A 333 19.46 -16.54 -6.45
N MET A 334 18.49 -16.73 -5.54
CA MET A 334 18.36 -17.94 -4.73
C MET A 334 17.13 -18.78 -5.09
N GLY A 335 16.35 -18.32 -6.08
CA GLY A 335 15.04 -18.89 -6.41
C GLY A 335 13.95 -18.43 -5.42
N LYS A 336 12.75 -19.02 -5.57
CA LYS A 336 11.67 -18.83 -4.59
C LYS A 336 11.99 -19.56 -3.30
N LYS A 337 11.58 -19.01 -2.17
CA LYS A 337 11.65 -19.68 -0.86
C LYS A 337 10.36 -19.49 -0.09
N THR A 338 10.00 -20.49 0.70
CA THR A 338 8.93 -20.40 1.70
C THR A 338 9.58 -20.13 3.06
N VAL A 339 9.13 -19.09 3.76
CA VAL A 339 9.72 -18.64 5.03
C VAL A 339 8.89 -19.16 6.20
N ARG A 340 9.53 -19.82 7.18
CA ARG A 340 8.87 -20.22 8.43
C ARG A 340 9.79 -20.01 9.63
N TRP A 341 9.25 -19.41 10.68
CA TRP A 341 9.97 -19.20 11.93
C TRP A 341 9.88 -20.45 12.80
N ILE A 342 10.92 -20.67 13.59
CA ILE A 342 10.99 -21.74 14.58
C ILE A 342 11.22 -21.10 15.94
N LYS A 343 10.64 -21.68 17.00
CA LYS A 343 10.91 -21.24 18.36
C LYS A 343 12.38 -21.55 18.70
N PRO A 344 13.14 -20.62 19.31
CA PRO A 344 14.54 -20.87 19.66
C PRO A 344 14.77 -22.11 20.52
N GLU A 345 13.77 -22.49 21.31
CA GLU A 345 13.79 -23.67 22.19
C GLU A 345 13.78 -25.00 21.42
N ASP A 346 13.15 -25.02 20.24
CA ASP A 346 13.00 -26.21 19.39
C ASP A 346 14.11 -26.33 18.33
N LEU A 347 15.01 -25.34 18.27
CA LEU A 347 16.03 -25.25 17.23
C LEU A 347 17.20 -26.21 17.47
N ASP A 348 17.40 -27.16 16.54
CA ASP A 348 18.68 -27.84 16.33
C ASP A 348 19.26 -27.41 14.97
N GLU A 349 20.49 -26.87 14.96
CA GLU A 349 21.17 -26.45 13.74
C GLU A 349 21.33 -27.57 12.70
N ARG A 350 21.34 -28.84 13.13
CA ARG A 350 21.41 -30.02 12.26
C ARG A 350 20.14 -30.25 11.43
N MET A 351 19.06 -29.54 11.75
CA MET A 351 17.83 -29.53 10.95
C MET A 351 18.01 -28.81 9.61
N SER A 352 19.05 -27.98 9.49
CA SER A 352 19.43 -27.27 8.26
C SER A 352 20.00 -28.21 7.19
N SER A 353 19.64 -27.99 5.94
CA SER A 353 20.14 -28.70 4.77
C SER A 353 20.14 -27.79 3.54
N SER A 354 20.58 -28.32 2.39
CA SER A 354 20.49 -27.57 1.13
C SER A 354 19.06 -27.17 0.75
N ARG A 355 18.04 -27.92 1.20
CA ARG A 355 16.62 -27.69 0.87
C ARG A 355 15.90 -26.73 1.82
N ASN A 356 16.51 -26.44 2.97
CA ASN A 356 15.93 -25.62 4.05
C ASN A 356 17.05 -24.87 4.78
N ILE A 357 17.37 -23.69 4.27
CA ILE A 357 18.48 -22.88 4.79
C ILE A 357 18.07 -22.31 6.14
N LEU A 358 18.81 -22.64 7.20
CA LEU A 358 18.66 -21.97 8.48
C LEU A 358 19.28 -20.56 8.43
N ALA A 359 18.49 -19.57 8.80
CA ALA A 359 18.84 -18.18 8.84
C ALA A 359 18.35 -17.52 10.13
N LYS A 360 18.73 -16.26 10.32
CA LYS A 360 18.22 -15.34 11.32
C LYS A 360 17.55 -14.18 10.61
N ASP A 361 16.38 -13.76 11.06
CA ASP A 361 15.74 -12.55 10.54
C ASP A 361 16.43 -11.26 11.06
N ARG A 362 15.85 -10.09 10.75
CA ARG A 362 16.38 -8.79 11.21
C ARG A 362 16.37 -8.61 12.74
N PHE A 363 15.60 -9.41 13.48
CA PHE A 363 15.49 -9.39 14.94
C PHE A 363 16.26 -10.54 15.59
N ASP A 364 17.14 -11.19 14.82
CA ASP A 364 17.93 -12.35 15.23
C ASP A 364 17.08 -13.58 15.61
N GLN A 365 15.81 -13.65 15.18
CA GLN A 365 14.97 -14.83 15.37
C GLN A 365 15.31 -15.90 14.34
N PRO A 366 15.39 -17.19 14.75
CA PRO A 366 15.71 -18.26 13.84
C PRO A 366 14.56 -18.54 12.86
N VAL A 367 14.91 -18.73 11.60
CA VAL A 367 13.96 -18.89 10.50
C VAL A 367 14.52 -19.84 9.45
N PHE A 368 13.66 -20.69 8.89
CA PHE A 368 14.00 -21.57 7.78
C PHE A 368 13.49 -21.00 6.46
N LEU A 369 14.37 -21.02 5.45
CA LEU A 369 14.05 -20.70 4.06
C LEU A 369 13.99 -22.00 3.25
N PHE A 370 12.78 -22.51 3.02
CA PHE A 370 12.53 -23.74 2.29
C PHE A 370 12.53 -23.51 0.78
N GLU A 371 13.08 -24.45 0.00
CA GLU A 371 13.10 -24.34 -1.46
C GLU A 371 11.71 -24.42 -2.12
N ASN A 372 10.78 -25.15 -1.51
CA ASN A 372 9.42 -25.37 -2.00
C ASN A 372 8.55 -26.04 -0.92
N ASP A 373 7.26 -26.17 -1.19
CA ASP A 373 6.29 -26.80 -0.28
C ASP A 373 6.60 -28.26 0.02
N PHE A 374 7.24 -28.98 -0.91
CA PHE A 374 7.66 -30.36 -0.66
C PHE A 374 8.74 -30.43 0.44
N ALA A 375 9.73 -29.52 0.40
CA ALA A 375 10.74 -29.42 1.43
C ALA A 375 10.15 -29.07 2.80
N LEU A 376 9.12 -28.21 2.82
CA LEU A 376 8.38 -27.86 4.03
C LEU A 376 7.64 -29.07 4.62
N ARG A 377 6.87 -29.80 3.80
CA ARG A 377 6.15 -31.00 4.24
C ARG A 377 7.10 -32.09 4.75
N TRP A 378 8.18 -32.34 4.01
CA TRP A 378 9.19 -33.32 4.40
C TRP A 378 9.86 -32.97 5.73
N PHE A 379 10.06 -31.68 6.00
CA PHE A 379 10.58 -31.22 7.28
C PHE A 379 9.59 -31.48 8.42
N ALA A 380 8.31 -31.17 8.22
CA ALA A 380 7.26 -31.43 9.20
C ALA A 380 7.13 -32.94 9.49
N ASP A 381 7.21 -33.80 8.47
CA ASP A 381 7.19 -35.26 8.65
C ASP A 381 8.39 -35.78 9.45
N LYS A 382 9.56 -35.15 9.26
CA LYS A 382 10.80 -35.55 9.94
C LYS A 382 10.88 -35.04 11.38
N TYR A 383 10.30 -33.88 11.65
CA TYR A 383 10.32 -33.22 12.95
C TYR A 383 8.88 -32.87 13.40
N PRO A 384 8.05 -33.87 13.71
CA PRO A 384 6.62 -33.67 13.99
C PRO A 384 6.35 -32.84 15.25
N ASP A 385 7.30 -32.81 16.18
CA ASP A 385 7.21 -32.05 17.44
C ASP A 385 7.62 -30.57 17.27
N VAL A 386 8.12 -30.17 16.09
CA VAL A 386 8.57 -28.81 15.83
C VAL A 386 7.46 -28.02 15.16
N GLU A 387 7.01 -26.97 15.84
CA GLU A 387 6.03 -26.04 15.30
C GLU A 387 6.71 -24.95 14.47
N LEU A 388 6.28 -24.81 13.22
CA LEU A 388 6.75 -23.78 12.31
C LEU A 388 5.70 -22.69 12.16
N GLU A 389 6.06 -21.46 12.52
CA GLU A 389 5.17 -20.31 12.46
C GLU A 389 5.29 -19.60 11.10
N GLU A 390 4.13 -19.25 10.53
CA GLU A 390 4.03 -18.27 9.46
C GLU A 390 3.65 -16.93 10.09
N LYS A 391 4.58 -15.97 10.06
CA LYS A 391 4.29 -14.60 10.50
C LYS A 391 3.70 -13.85 9.30
N MET A 392 2.40 -13.58 9.39
CA MET A 392 1.67 -12.67 8.50
C MET A 392 1.85 -11.23 8.96
#